data_AF-A0A0G0RB97-F1
#
_entry.id   AF-A0A0G0RB97-F1
#
_cell.length_a   1.000
_cell.length_b   1.000
_cell.length_c   1.000
_cell.angle_alpha   90.00
_cell.angle_beta   90.00
_cell.angle_gamma   90.00
#
_symmetry.space_group_name_H-M   'P 1'
#
loop_
_entity.id
_entity.type
_entity.pdbx_description
1 polymer ?
#
loop_
_entity_poly.entity_id
_entity_poly.type
_entity_poly.pdbx_seq_one_letter_code
_entity_poly.pdbx_strand_id
1 'polypeptide(L)'
;MDDDFRATAEELNKYLRARRKDSLLKLLKPFFSSEKTTEIFLDDAFKISGARGMLLRLDWYIELAEIVETLRPDRPSLRLIFLLATAESIMRSRIALNEGQIIAQQKGSWEVIKGFFQGLSDENKIQLFHGIRRPLGDEKGVEFGSVEKVIRILWQARNDAAHGNDFWTFQLPDSSMAVNGSLITEGRMSDKETFFSLDISITYDNIQRIVIETALAHIRTIMSV
;
A
#
# COMPACT_ATOMS: atom_id res chain seq x y z
N MET A 1 -4.65 21.17 -29.27
CA MET A 1 -3.91 20.93 -28.02
C MET A 1 -2.56 21.57 -28.26
N ASP A 2 -2.35 22.76 -27.69
CA ASP A 2 -1.27 23.69 -28.04
C ASP A 2 0.12 23.10 -27.81
N ASP A 3 1.04 23.40 -28.73
CA ASP A 3 2.44 22.98 -28.65
C ASP A 3 3.13 23.52 -27.38
N ASP A 4 2.68 24.67 -26.85
CA ASP A 4 3.12 25.22 -25.56
C ASP A 4 2.78 24.31 -24.37
N PHE A 5 1.63 23.63 -24.40
CA PHE A 5 1.22 22.70 -23.34
C PHE A 5 2.03 21.40 -23.38
N ARG A 6 2.44 20.97 -24.58
CA ARG A 6 3.33 19.81 -24.75
C ARG A 6 4.74 20.10 -24.25
N ALA A 7 5.29 21.28 -24.58
CA ALA A 7 6.59 21.72 -24.10
C ALA A 7 6.63 21.80 -22.55
N THR A 8 5.61 22.36 -21.91
CA THR A 8 5.53 22.42 -20.44
C THR A 8 5.37 21.04 -19.80
N ALA A 9 4.63 20.12 -20.41
CA ALA A 9 4.48 18.76 -19.91
C ALA A 9 5.80 17.97 -19.99
N GLU A 10 6.56 18.13 -21.07
CA GLU A 10 7.88 17.50 -21.24
C GLU A 10 8.92 18.07 -20.26
N GLU A 11 8.95 19.38 -20.05
CA GLU A 11 9.81 20.03 -19.06
C GLU A 11 9.49 19.59 -17.63
N LEU A 12 8.20 19.53 -17.28
CA LEU A 12 7.76 19.02 -15.98
C LEU A 12 8.17 17.56 -15.78
N ASN A 13 8.06 16.72 -16.82
CA ASN A 13 8.50 15.34 -16.75
C ASN A 13 10.01 15.22 -16.55
N LYS A 14 10.79 16.04 -17.26
CA LYS A 14 12.25 16.09 -17.10
C LYS A 14 12.61 16.52 -15.67
N TYR A 15 11.93 17.53 -15.13
CA TYR A 15 12.13 18.00 -13.75
C TYR A 15 11.76 16.92 -12.72
N LEU A 16 10.56 16.33 -12.82
CA LEU A 16 10.09 15.30 -11.88
C LEU A 16 10.98 14.07 -11.90
N ARG A 17 11.41 13.63 -13.09
CA ARG A 17 12.37 12.54 -13.25
C ARG A 17 13.69 12.90 -12.58
N ALA A 18 14.27 14.05 -12.88
CA ALA A 18 15.54 14.46 -12.26
C ALA A 18 15.46 14.55 -10.72
N ARG A 19 14.35 15.06 -10.17
CA ARG A 19 14.20 15.26 -8.72
C ARG A 19 13.90 13.98 -7.95
N ARG A 20 13.15 13.03 -8.53
CA ARG A 20 12.66 11.84 -7.81
C ARG A 20 13.36 10.55 -8.23
N LYS A 21 14.18 10.54 -9.28
CA LYS A 21 14.84 9.32 -9.79
C LYS A 21 15.65 8.61 -8.71
N ASP A 22 16.43 9.32 -7.91
CA ASP A 22 17.29 8.70 -6.89
C ASP A 22 16.46 8.07 -5.76
N SER A 23 15.40 8.75 -5.30
CA SER A 23 14.45 8.22 -4.31
C SER A 23 13.78 6.95 -4.83
N LEU A 24 13.26 7.02 -6.05
CA LEU A 24 12.59 5.90 -6.72
C LEU A 24 13.53 4.73 -6.97
N LEU A 25 14.78 4.98 -7.36
CA LEU A 25 15.79 3.95 -7.52
C LEU A 25 16.06 3.24 -6.19
N LYS A 26 16.27 4.01 -5.12
CA LYS A 26 16.49 3.46 -3.79
C LYS A 26 15.30 2.61 -3.33
N LEU A 27 14.08 3.14 -3.49
CA LEU A 27 12.84 2.49 -3.10
C LEU A 27 12.59 1.19 -3.89
N LEU A 28 12.82 1.20 -5.21
CA LEU A 28 12.43 0.10 -6.07
C LEU A 28 13.53 -0.93 -6.30
N LYS A 29 14.81 -0.60 -6.09
CA LYS A 29 15.94 -1.54 -6.29
C LYS A 29 15.73 -2.92 -5.67
N PRO A 30 15.14 -3.10 -4.47
CA PRO A 30 14.88 -4.42 -3.90
C PRO A 30 13.91 -5.31 -4.71
N PHE A 31 13.11 -4.72 -5.60
CA PHE A 31 12.04 -5.40 -6.36
C PHE A 31 12.44 -5.75 -7.80
N PHE A 32 13.70 -5.52 -8.16
CA PHE A 32 14.24 -5.79 -9.48
C PHE A 32 15.56 -6.55 -9.37
N SER A 33 15.88 -7.31 -10.41
CA SER A 33 17.11 -8.13 -10.45
C SER A 33 18.41 -7.32 -10.42
N SER A 34 18.35 -6.04 -10.79
CA SER A 34 19.51 -5.16 -10.84
C SER A 34 19.09 -3.70 -10.84
N GLU A 35 20.05 -2.82 -10.57
CA GLU A 35 19.85 -1.37 -10.70
C GLU A 35 19.48 -0.98 -12.14
N LYS A 36 20.16 -1.57 -13.13
CA LYS A 36 19.87 -1.35 -14.55
C LYS A 36 18.43 -1.72 -14.93
N THR A 37 17.91 -2.84 -14.43
CA THR A 37 16.52 -3.23 -14.69
C THR A 37 15.52 -2.32 -13.97
N THR A 38 15.89 -1.78 -12.81
CA THR A 38 15.11 -0.74 -12.12
C THR A 38 15.06 0.55 -12.94
N GLU A 39 16.21 1.01 -13.46
CA GLU A 39 16.29 2.20 -14.31
C GLU A 39 15.46 2.09 -15.58
N ILE A 40 15.54 0.94 -16.28
CA ILE A 40 14.73 0.70 -17.48
C ILE A 40 13.24 0.79 -17.14
N PHE A 41 12.81 0.13 -16.06
CA PHE A 41 11.41 0.21 -15.62
C PHE A 41 10.97 1.63 -15.32
N LEU A 42 11.78 2.41 -14.60
CA LEU A 42 11.48 3.80 -14.29
C LEU A 42 11.34 4.61 -15.57
N ASP A 43 12.30 4.48 -16.48
CA ASP A 43 12.32 5.20 -17.74
C ASP A 43 11.07 4.93 -18.59
N ASP A 44 10.62 3.68 -18.63
CA ASP A 44 9.40 3.30 -19.33
C ASP A 44 8.14 3.79 -18.60
N ALA A 45 8.10 3.68 -17.28
CA ALA A 45 6.99 4.20 -16.48
C ALA A 45 6.84 5.73 -16.61
N PHE A 46 7.94 6.47 -16.68
CA PHE A 46 7.93 7.93 -16.85
C PHE A 46 7.41 8.39 -18.23
N LYS A 47 7.49 7.55 -19.26
CA LYS A 47 6.93 7.85 -20.60
C LYS A 47 5.40 7.78 -20.62
N ILE A 48 4.80 6.93 -19.80
CA ILE A 48 3.36 6.69 -19.79
C ILE A 48 2.72 7.49 -18.67
N SER A 49 1.90 8.50 -19.00
CA SER A 49 1.32 9.45 -18.04
C SER A 49 0.61 8.76 -16.85
N GLY A 50 -0.17 7.72 -17.13
CA GLY A 50 -0.85 6.92 -16.09
C GLY A 50 0.13 6.19 -15.16
N ALA A 51 1.11 5.49 -15.72
CA ALA A 51 2.13 4.76 -14.97
C ALA A 51 3.00 5.73 -14.13
N ARG A 52 3.45 6.84 -14.72
CA ARG A 52 4.16 7.91 -14.03
C ARG A 52 3.37 8.44 -12.84
N GLY A 53 2.09 8.73 -13.03
CA GLY A 53 1.23 9.23 -11.96
C GLY A 53 1.05 8.23 -10.81
N MET A 54 1.00 6.93 -11.09
CA MET A 54 0.96 5.88 -10.06
C MET A 54 2.30 5.74 -9.33
N LEU A 55 3.41 5.80 -10.07
CA LEU A 55 4.76 5.71 -9.55
C LEU A 55 5.09 6.85 -8.58
N LEU A 56 4.75 8.09 -8.94
CA LEU A 56 4.99 9.25 -8.08
C LEU A 56 4.13 9.21 -6.80
N ARG A 57 2.91 8.66 -6.88
CA ARG A 57 2.06 8.45 -5.69
C ARG A 57 2.64 7.39 -4.77
N LEU A 58 3.13 6.28 -5.33
CA LEU A 58 3.80 5.23 -4.59
C LEU A 58 4.95 5.82 -3.77
N ASP A 59 5.88 6.49 -4.44
CA ASP A 59 7.05 7.10 -3.80
C ASP A 59 6.67 8.14 -2.74
N TRP A 60 5.70 9.01 -3.03
CA TRP A 60 5.29 10.04 -2.07
C TRP A 60 4.63 9.48 -0.82
N TYR A 61 3.70 8.53 -0.94
CA TYR A 61 3.04 7.96 0.23
C TYR A 61 3.97 7.06 1.05
N ILE A 62 4.90 6.37 0.41
CA ILE A 62 5.93 5.60 1.14
C ILE A 62 6.84 6.54 1.93
N GLU A 63 7.32 7.62 1.31
CA GLU A 63 8.11 8.66 1.98
C GLU A 63 7.36 9.26 3.18
N LEU A 64 6.07 9.57 3.02
CA LEU A 64 5.25 10.07 4.12
C LEU A 64 5.14 9.07 5.27
N ALA A 65 5.03 7.77 4.97
CA ALA A 65 4.96 6.74 5.98
C ALA A 65 6.27 6.63 6.79
N GLU A 66 7.42 6.79 6.13
CA GLU A 66 8.75 6.82 6.77
C GLU A 66 8.95 8.10 7.62
N ILE A 67 8.49 9.26 7.14
CA ILE A 67 8.52 10.50 7.92
C ILE A 67 7.69 10.36 9.20
N VAL A 68 6.50 9.75 9.10
CA VAL A 68 5.61 9.56 10.25
C VAL A 68 6.21 8.65 11.31
N GLU A 69 6.93 7.61 10.92
CA GLU A 69 7.70 6.78 11.85
C GLU A 69 8.71 7.62 12.66
N THR A 70 9.37 8.59 12.02
CA THR A 70 10.34 9.46 12.68
C THR A 70 9.64 10.47 13.61
N LEU A 71 8.51 11.04 13.19
CA LEU A 71 7.81 12.07 13.96
C LEU A 71 6.97 11.49 15.10
N ARG A 72 6.42 10.28 14.93
CA ARG A 72 5.48 9.61 15.83
C ARG A 72 5.81 8.11 15.96
N PRO A 73 6.99 7.76 16.49
CA PRO A 73 7.44 6.38 16.61
C PRO A 73 6.52 5.53 17.51
N ASP A 74 5.78 6.16 18.43
CA ASP A 74 4.80 5.53 19.32
C ASP A 74 3.47 5.16 18.62
N ARG A 75 3.29 5.52 17.34
CA ARG A 75 2.02 5.34 16.61
C ARG A 75 2.21 4.65 15.25
N PRO A 76 2.67 3.39 15.22
CA PRO A 76 2.97 2.67 13.98
C PRO A 76 1.75 2.53 13.05
N SER A 77 0.53 2.50 13.59
CA SER A 77 -0.71 2.43 12.81
C SER A 77 -0.97 3.68 11.96
N LEU A 78 -0.36 4.83 12.27
CA LEU A 78 -0.41 6.00 11.39
C LEU A 78 0.32 5.75 10.06
N ARG A 79 1.35 4.90 10.05
CA ARG A 79 2.05 4.52 8.81
C ARG A 79 1.13 3.73 7.87
N LEU A 80 0.21 2.92 8.41
CA LEU A 80 -0.79 2.18 7.63
C LEU A 80 -1.74 3.09 6.87
N ILE A 81 -2.01 4.30 7.38
CA ILE A 81 -2.82 5.28 6.67
C ILE A 81 -2.23 5.54 5.29
N PHE A 82 -0.92 5.76 5.23
CA PHE A 82 -0.22 6.08 3.99
C PHE A 82 -0.02 4.86 3.08
N LEU A 83 0.20 3.67 3.66
CA LEU A 83 0.21 2.43 2.86
C LEU A 83 -1.14 2.17 2.17
N LEU A 84 -2.25 2.34 2.88
CA LEU A 84 -3.57 2.14 2.28
C LEU A 84 -4.00 3.33 1.42
N ALA A 85 -3.52 4.55 1.69
CA ALA A 85 -3.67 5.68 0.78
C ALA A 85 -2.94 5.43 -0.55
N THR A 86 -1.76 4.78 -0.53
CA THR A 86 -1.08 4.31 -1.74
C THR A 86 -1.99 3.37 -2.54
N ALA A 87 -2.50 2.32 -1.88
CA ALA A 87 -3.37 1.32 -2.51
C ALA A 87 -4.60 1.99 -3.13
N GLU A 88 -5.27 2.86 -2.37
CA GLU A 88 -6.44 3.60 -2.83
C GLU A 88 -6.10 4.48 -4.04
N SER A 89 -5.03 5.28 -3.95
CA SER A 89 -4.68 6.26 -4.98
C SER A 89 -4.26 5.61 -6.30
N ILE A 90 -3.53 4.50 -6.24
CA ILE A 90 -3.14 3.73 -7.43
C ILE A 90 -4.38 3.12 -8.08
N MET A 91 -5.25 2.48 -7.30
CA MET A 91 -6.42 1.83 -7.88
C MET A 91 -7.44 2.86 -8.42
N ARG A 92 -7.62 4.01 -7.76
CA ARG A 92 -8.42 5.12 -8.33
C ARG A 92 -7.83 5.61 -9.65
N SER A 93 -6.51 5.73 -9.74
CA SER A 93 -5.86 6.12 -10.99
C SER A 93 -6.13 5.09 -12.11
N ARG A 94 -6.12 3.80 -11.78
CA ARG A 94 -6.42 2.73 -12.74
C ARG A 94 -7.88 2.76 -13.20
N ILE A 95 -8.81 2.90 -12.26
CA ILE A 95 -10.25 3.03 -12.57
C ILE A 95 -10.47 4.27 -13.42
N ALA A 96 -9.83 5.40 -13.10
CA ALA A 96 -9.98 6.62 -13.87
C ALA A 96 -9.49 6.49 -15.32
N LEU A 97 -8.43 5.72 -15.55
CA LEU A 97 -7.91 5.43 -16.90
C LEU A 97 -8.84 4.51 -17.68
N ASN A 98 -9.44 3.52 -17.03
CA ASN A 98 -10.24 2.48 -17.69
C ASN A 98 -11.74 2.82 -17.83
N GLU A 99 -12.29 3.46 -16.80
CA GLU A 99 -13.73 3.71 -16.62
C GLU A 99 -14.06 5.21 -16.58
N GLY A 100 -13.04 6.09 -16.46
CA GLY A 100 -13.22 7.54 -16.40
C GLY A 100 -13.21 8.12 -14.98
N GLN A 101 -12.88 9.42 -14.89
CA GLN A 101 -12.66 10.12 -13.61
C GLN A 101 -13.89 10.15 -12.70
N ILE A 102 -15.08 10.33 -13.27
CA ILE A 102 -16.33 10.43 -12.49
C ILE A 102 -16.58 9.10 -11.75
N ILE A 103 -16.43 7.96 -12.45
CA ILE A 103 -16.61 6.63 -11.86
C ILE A 103 -15.57 6.38 -10.77
N ALA A 104 -14.31 6.78 -11.01
CA ALA A 104 -13.24 6.64 -10.02
C ALA A 104 -13.50 7.41 -8.73
N GLN A 105 -14.19 8.57 -8.79
CA GLN A 105 -14.52 9.39 -7.62
C GLN A 105 -15.75 8.88 -6.86
N GLN A 106 -16.70 8.26 -7.55
CA GLN A 106 -17.94 7.75 -6.93
C GLN A 106 -17.74 6.45 -6.14
N LYS A 107 -16.70 5.66 -6.43
CA LYS A 107 -16.42 4.41 -5.69
C LYS A 107 -15.91 4.71 -4.28
N GLY A 108 -16.48 3.99 -3.29
CA GLY A 108 -16.06 4.05 -1.89
C GLY A 108 -14.62 3.56 -1.68
N SER A 109 -13.99 4.02 -0.60
CA SER A 109 -12.59 3.68 -0.27
C SER A 109 -12.41 2.16 -0.09
N TRP A 110 -13.38 1.48 0.53
CA TRP A 110 -13.34 0.02 0.69
C TRP A 110 -13.29 -0.71 -0.65
N GLU A 111 -14.18 -0.38 -1.59
CA GLU A 111 -14.25 -1.04 -2.90
C GLU A 111 -12.97 -0.83 -3.70
N VAL A 112 -12.40 0.37 -3.62
CA VAL A 112 -11.14 0.72 -4.29
C VAL A 112 -9.97 -0.06 -3.68
N ILE A 113 -9.82 -0.05 -2.36
CA ILE A 113 -8.72 -0.75 -1.68
C ILE A 113 -8.85 -2.27 -1.89
N LYS A 114 -10.06 -2.82 -1.80
CA LYS A 114 -10.33 -4.23 -2.13
C LYS A 114 -9.90 -4.54 -3.57
N GLY A 115 -10.23 -3.67 -4.53
CA GLY A 115 -9.84 -3.80 -5.93
C GLY A 115 -8.32 -3.76 -6.14
N PHE A 116 -7.60 -2.93 -5.38
CA PHE A 116 -6.13 -2.90 -5.40
C PHE A 116 -5.55 -4.28 -5.05
N PHE A 117 -6.00 -4.88 -3.96
CA PHE A 117 -5.47 -6.15 -3.47
C PHE A 117 -5.92 -7.38 -4.29
N GLN A 118 -6.79 -7.23 -5.28
CA GLN A 118 -7.01 -8.30 -6.28
C GLN A 118 -5.74 -8.58 -7.11
N GLY A 119 -4.81 -7.62 -7.18
CA GLY A 119 -3.51 -7.77 -7.85
C GLY A 119 -2.43 -8.47 -7.01
N LEU A 120 -2.75 -8.99 -5.83
CA LEU A 120 -1.80 -9.74 -5.01
C LEU A 120 -1.31 -11.01 -5.72
N SER A 121 -0.02 -11.29 -5.62
CA SER A 121 0.52 -12.62 -5.93
C SER A 121 0.02 -13.65 -4.93
N ASP A 122 0.11 -14.93 -5.26
CA ASP A 122 -0.32 -16.00 -4.36
C ASP A 122 0.57 -16.08 -3.12
N GLU A 123 1.86 -15.80 -3.25
CA GLU A 123 2.79 -15.71 -2.12
C GLU A 123 2.38 -14.59 -1.15
N ASN A 124 2.01 -13.42 -1.66
CA ASN A 124 1.60 -12.30 -0.82
C ASN A 124 0.23 -12.51 -0.17
N LYS A 125 -0.68 -13.22 -0.85
CA LYS A 125 -1.94 -13.68 -0.23
C LYS A 125 -1.66 -14.59 0.95
N ILE A 126 -0.79 -15.57 0.78
CA ILE A 126 -0.37 -16.52 1.83
C ILE A 126 0.28 -15.77 2.99
N GLN A 127 1.18 -14.83 2.70
CA GLN A 127 1.87 -14.03 3.73
C GLN A 127 0.90 -13.17 4.55
N LEU A 128 -0.04 -12.45 3.90
CA LEU A 128 -1.07 -11.68 4.61
C LEU A 128 -1.98 -12.59 5.44
N PHE A 129 -2.40 -13.71 4.85
CA PHE A 129 -3.36 -14.61 5.46
C PHE A 129 -2.83 -15.29 6.72
N HIS A 130 -1.57 -15.74 6.69
CA HIS A 130 -0.94 -16.37 7.85
C HIS A 130 -0.36 -15.36 8.85
N GLY A 131 -0.12 -14.13 8.41
CA GLY A 131 0.48 -13.08 9.22
C GLY A 131 -0.44 -12.41 10.23
N ILE A 132 -1.76 -12.50 10.02
CA ILE A 132 -2.80 -11.91 10.88
C ILE A 132 -3.84 -12.99 11.19
N ARG A 133 -3.92 -13.43 12.45
CA ARG A 133 -4.79 -14.52 12.92
C ARG A 133 -5.61 -14.09 14.13
N ARG A 134 -6.61 -14.89 14.52
CA ARG A 134 -7.28 -14.74 15.83
C ARG A 134 -6.55 -15.65 16.83
N PRO A 135 -6.20 -15.17 18.04
CA PRO A 135 -5.61 -16.03 19.05
C PRO A 135 -6.66 -17.06 19.51
N LEU A 136 -6.20 -18.27 19.81
CA LEU A 136 -7.04 -19.38 20.24
C LEU A 136 -6.38 -20.06 21.45
N GLY A 137 -6.43 -19.44 22.63
CA GLY A 137 -5.80 -20.01 23.84
C GLY A 137 -4.39 -20.57 23.58
N ASP A 138 -4.13 -21.80 24.02
CA ASP A 138 -2.81 -22.48 23.94
C ASP A 138 -2.49 -23.14 22.57
N GLU A 139 -3.31 -22.96 21.53
CA GLU A 139 -3.07 -23.52 20.19
C GLU A 139 -2.88 -22.44 19.12
N LYS A 140 -2.20 -22.81 18.01
CA LYS A 140 -1.96 -21.95 16.84
C LYS A 140 -3.28 -21.29 16.41
N GLY A 141 -3.32 -19.95 16.44
CA GLY A 141 -4.52 -19.14 16.22
C GLY A 141 -5.36 -19.50 14.97
N VAL A 142 -6.68 -19.24 15.01
CA VAL A 142 -7.59 -19.47 13.87
C VAL A 142 -7.40 -18.41 12.81
N GLU A 143 -7.25 -18.85 11.57
CA GLU A 143 -7.20 -17.96 10.42
C GLU A 143 -8.58 -17.33 10.14
N PHE A 144 -8.60 -16.12 9.58
CA PHE A 144 -9.85 -15.42 9.28
C PHE A 144 -10.72 -16.13 8.22
N GLY A 145 -10.18 -17.12 7.51
CA GLY A 145 -10.84 -17.85 6.43
C GLY A 145 -10.84 -17.14 5.07
N SER A 146 -10.35 -15.89 4.98
CA SER A 146 -10.00 -15.26 3.70
C SER A 146 -9.04 -14.07 3.84
N VAL A 147 -8.27 -13.79 2.79
CA VAL A 147 -7.43 -12.58 2.66
C VAL A 147 -8.28 -11.31 2.70
N GLU A 148 -9.50 -11.35 2.17
CA GLU A 148 -10.42 -10.19 2.19
C GLU A 148 -10.71 -9.70 3.62
N LYS A 149 -10.87 -10.62 4.58
CA LYS A 149 -11.08 -10.22 5.98
C LYS A 149 -9.85 -9.57 6.59
N VAL A 150 -8.65 -10.03 6.24
CA VAL A 150 -7.40 -9.40 6.64
C VAL A 150 -7.31 -7.98 6.08
N ILE A 151 -7.62 -7.80 4.78
CA ILE A 151 -7.67 -6.47 4.15
C ILE A 151 -8.70 -5.57 4.84
N ARG A 152 -9.86 -6.12 5.23
CA ARG A 152 -10.88 -5.37 5.97
C ARG A 152 -10.38 -4.88 7.33
N ILE A 153 -9.62 -5.70 8.05
CA ILE A 153 -8.99 -5.31 9.32
C ILE A 153 -8.02 -4.15 9.11
N LEU A 154 -7.13 -4.26 8.11
CA LEU A 154 -6.18 -3.20 7.78
C LEU A 154 -6.89 -1.89 7.37
N TRP A 155 -7.94 -2.00 6.55
CA TRP A 155 -8.77 -0.87 6.15
C TRP A 155 -9.46 -0.21 7.33
N GLN A 156 -10.02 -1.00 8.26
CA GLN A 156 -10.68 -0.49 9.44
C GLN A 156 -9.68 0.23 10.36
N ALA A 157 -8.51 -0.37 10.62
CA ALA A 157 -7.44 0.25 11.40
C ALA A 157 -7.02 1.61 10.80
N ARG A 158 -6.92 1.71 9.47
CA ARG A 158 -6.69 2.99 8.78
C ARG A 158 -7.83 3.98 8.97
N ASN A 159 -9.08 3.55 8.87
CA ASN A 159 -10.23 4.44 9.03
C ASN A 159 -10.29 4.99 10.45
N ASP A 160 -10.10 4.14 11.45
CA ASP A 160 -10.10 4.56 12.84
C ASP A 160 -8.95 5.56 13.11
N ALA A 161 -7.78 5.30 12.52
CA ALA A 161 -6.65 6.23 12.61
C ALA A 161 -6.90 7.57 11.90
N ALA A 162 -7.53 7.57 10.73
CA ALA A 162 -7.85 8.78 9.97
C ALA A 162 -8.94 9.64 10.62
N HIS A 163 -9.86 9.03 11.36
CA HIS A 163 -10.96 9.71 12.04
C HIS A 163 -10.70 10.01 13.53
N GLY A 164 -9.52 9.64 14.04
CA GLY A 164 -9.17 9.84 15.45
C GLY A 164 -9.98 8.96 16.41
N ASN A 165 -10.55 7.86 15.92
CA ASN A 165 -11.18 6.83 16.75
C ASN A 165 -10.10 6.02 17.47
N ASP A 166 -10.50 5.02 18.25
CA ASP A 166 -9.56 4.11 18.89
C ASP A 166 -8.83 3.23 17.85
N PHE A 167 -7.62 3.63 17.47
CA PHE A 167 -6.72 2.88 16.59
C PHE A 167 -5.45 2.41 17.28
N TRP A 168 -5.21 2.85 18.53
CA TRP A 168 -3.99 2.58 19.29
C TRP A 168 -3.88 1.11 19.68
N THR A 169 -5.02 0.43 19.74
CA THR A 169 -5.12 -1.01 19.98
C THR A 169 -4.66 -1.83 18.79
N PHE A 170 -4.60 -1.27 17.57
CA PHE A 170 -4.02 -1.91 16.39
C PHE A 170 -2.53 -1.59 16.25
N GLN A 171 -1.69 -2.62 16.28
CA GLN A 171 -0.25 -2.47 16.17
C GLN A 171 0.34 -3.55 15.27
N LEU A 172 1.35 -3.16 14.48
CA LEU A 172 2.15 -4.11 13.72
C LEU A 172 3.48 -4.28 14.44
N PRO A 173 3.99 -5.52 14.57
CA PRO A 173 5.31 -5.74 15.10
C PRO A 173 6.35 -5.09 14.18
N ASP A 174 7.39 -4.53 14.80
CA ASP A 174 8.63 -4.25 14.08
C ASP A 174 9.34 -5.58 13.73
N SER A 175 10.23 -5.54 12.75
CA SER A 175 11.09 -6.64 12.32
C SER A 175 11.79 -7.35 13.49
N SER A 176 12.19 -6.59 14.52
CA SER A 176 12.79 -7.10 15.75
C SER A 176 11.80 -7.83 16.68
N MET A 177 10.53 -7.43 16.69
CA MET A 177 9.47 -8.01 17.53
C MET A 177 8.85 -9.25 16.89
N ALA A 178 8.72 -9.29 15.57
CA ALA A 178 8.18 -10.46 14.85
C ALA A 178 9.02 -11.73 15.03
N VAL A 179 10.30 -11.59 15.37
CA VAL A 179 11.20 -12.71 15.68
C VAL A 179 10.94 -13.29 17.08
N ASN A 180 10.32 -12.52 17.98
CA ASN A 180 10.18 -12.88 19.41
C ASN A 180 8.74 -13.21 19.85
N GLY A 181 7.75 -13.14 18.96
CA GLY A 181 6.38 -13.57 19.27
C GLY A 181 5.32 -12.79 18.51
N SER A 182 4.09 -13.26 18.62
CA SER A 182 2.92 -12.58 18.07
C SER A 182 2.45 -11.45 18.97
N LEU A 183 2.05 -10.34 18.36
CA LEU A 183 1.44 -9.24 19.08
C LEU A 183 -0.07 -9.50 19.22
N ILE A 184 -0.59 -9.39 20.45
CA ILE A 184 -2.03 -9.42 20.70
C ILE A 184 -2.59 -8.00 20.58
N THR A 185 -3.43 -7.76 19.59
CA THR A 185 -4.07 -6.46 19.32
C THR A 185 -5.59 -6.59 19.19
N GLU A 186 -6.36 -5.52 19.34
CA GLU A 186 -7.79 -5.54 19.01
C GLU A 186 -8.02 -5.10 17.57
N GLY A 187 -8.87 -5.85 16.86
CA GLY A 187 -9.37 -5.50 15.54
C GLY A 187 -10.88 -5.39 15.54
N ARG A 188 -11.42 -4.56 14.62
CA ARG A 188 -12.85 -4.44 14.37
C ARG A 188 -13.20 -5.00 13.00
N MET A 189 -14.29 -5.77 12.93
CA MET A 189 -14.85 -6.29 11.68
C MET A 189 -16.25 -5.74 11.53
N SER A 190 -16.47 -4.91 10.49
CA SER A 190 -17.74 -4.27 10.16
C SER A 190 -18.19 -3.12 11.09
N ASP A 191 -19.25 -2.45 10.69
CA ASP A 191 -19.86 -1.33 11.42
C ASP A 191 -20.44 -1.77 12.78
N LYS A 192 -20.71 -3.06 12.98
CA LYS A 192 -21.05 -3.60 14.31
C LYS A 192 -19.78 -3.64 15.16
N GLU A 193 -19.86 -3.11 16.38
CA GLU A 193 -18.76 -3.05 17.37
C GLU A 193 -18.40 -4.44 17.90
N THR A 194 -17.91 -5.33 17.04
CA THR A 194 -17.33 -6.61 17.45
C THR A 194 -15.82 -6.46 17.43
N PHE A 195 -15.27 -6.23 18.62
CA PHE A 195 -13.84 -6.29 18.88
C PHE A 195 -13.42 -7.76 19.04
N PHE A 196 -12.26 -8.09 18.50
CA PHE A 196 -11.64 -9.39 18.71
C PHE A 196 -10.14 -9.22 18.82
N SER A 197 -9.52 -10.06 19.64
CA SER A 197 -8.08 -10.14 19.71
C SER A 197 -7.50 -10.69 18.40
N LEU A 198 -6.30 -10.25 18.08
CA LEU A 198 -5.53 -10.53 16.88
C LEU A 198 -4.16 -11.02 17.29
N ASP A 199 -3.70 -12.12 16.73
CA ASP A 199 -2.31 -12.55 16.76
C ASP A 199 -1.66 -12.03 15.46
N ILE A 200 -0.74 -11.08 15.57
CA ILE A 200 -0.04 -10.49 14.42
C ILE A 200 1.44 -10.86 14.47
N SER A 201 1.90 -11.52 13.40
CA SER A 201 3.30 -11.86 13.15
C SER A 201 3.87 -11.18 11.91
N ILE A 202 3.01 -10.64 11.02
CA ILE A 202 3.46 -9.86 9.87
C ILE A 202 3.92 -8.47 10.30
N THR A 203 5.07 -8.04 9.81
CA THR A 203 5.65 -6.73 10.13
C THR A 203 5.10 -5.62 9.24
N TYR A 204 5.32 -4.38 9.65
CA TYR A 204 5.08 -3.23 8.77
C TYR A 204 5.83 -3.35 7.43
N ASP A 205 7.12 -3.70 7.47
CA ASP A 205 7.96 -3.82 6.26
C ASP A 205 7.43 -4.89 5.32
N ASN A 206 6.86 -5.98 5.86
CA ASN A 206 6.18 -6.98 5.03
C ASN A 206 4.95 -6.39 4.34
N ILE A 207 4.10 -5.65 5.05
CA ILE A 207 2.92 -5.02 4.44
C ILE A 207 3.34 -3.96 3.41
N GLN A 208 4.35 -3.15 3.72
CA GLN A 208 4.92 -2.17 2.81
C GLN A 208 5.42 -2.84 1.52
N ARG A 209 6.20 -3.93 1.65
CA ARG A 209 6.69 -4.73 0.51
C ARG A 209 5.53 -5.23 -0.35
N ILE A 210 4.51 -5.81 0.28
CA ILE A 210 3.32 -6.33 -0.41
C ILE A 210 2.58 -5.21 -1.16
N VAL A 211 2.44 -4.03 -0.56
CA VAL A 211 1.84 -2.86 -1.19
C VAL A 211 2.67 -2.40 -2.39
N ILE A 212 3.99 -2.33 -2.27
CA ILE A 212 4.89 -1.95 -3.38
C ILE A 212 4.81 -2.97 -4.53
N GLU A 213 4.88 -4.27 -4.24
CA GLU A 213 4.78 -5.32 -5.27
C GLU A 213 3.44 -5.28 -6.00
N THR A 214 2.36 -5.10 -5.25
CA THR A 214 1.00 -4.99 -5.83
C THR A 214 0.89 -3.72 -6.68
N ALA A 215 1.44 -2.60 -6.20
CA ALA A 215 1.52 -1.35 -6.96
C ALA A 215 2.27 -1.53 -8.29
N LEU A 216 3.43 -2.18 -8.25
CA LEU A 216 4.23 -2.48 -9.44
C LEU A 216 3.46 -3.38 -10.43
N ALA A 217 2.67 -4.34 -9.96
CA ALA A 217 1.81 -5.16 -10.82
C ALA A 217 0.74 -4.32 -11.56
N HIS A 218 0.08 -3.38 -10.86
CA HIS A 218 -0.88 -2.46 -11.49
C HIS A 218 -0.19 -1.53 -12.49
N ILE A 219 0.98 -0.98 -12.13
CA ILE A 219 1.76 -0.11 -13.02
C ILE A 219 2.16 -0.85 -14.30
N ARG A 220 2.70 -2.07 -14.18
CA ARG A 220 3.07 -2.92 -15.33
C ARG A 220 1.89 -3.22 -16.24
N THR A 221 0.70 -3.43 -15.66
CA THR A 221 -0.52 -3.62 -16.44
C THR A 221 -0.81 -2.40 -17.31
N ILE A 222 -0.68 -1.18 -16.78
CA ILE A 222 -0.86 0.06 -17.55
C ILE A 222 0.23 0.24 -18.61
N MET A 223 1.46 -0.17 -18.32
CA MET A 223 2.58 -0.06 -19.26
C MET A 223 2.50 -1.06 -20.42
N SER A 224 1.69 -2.12 -20.29
CA SER A 224 1.53 -3.16 -21.30
C SER A 224 0.36 -2.89 -22.27
N VAL A 225 -0.38 -1.80 -22.06
CA VAL A 225 -1.49 -1.32 -22.91
C VAL A 225 -0.97 -0.26 -23.86
#